data_AF-A0A2V8TU63-F1
#
_entry.id   AF-A0A2V8TU63-F1
#
_cell.length_a   1.000
_cell.length_b   1.000
_cell.length_c   1.000
_cell.angle_alpha   90.00
_cell.angle_beta   90.00
_cell.angle_gamma   90.00
#
_symmetry.space_group_name_H-M   'P 1'
#
loop_
_entity.id
_entity.type
_entity.pdbx_description
1 polymer ?
#
loop_
_entity_poly.entity_id
_entity_poly.type
_entity_poly.pdbx_seq_one_letter_code
_entity_poly.pdbx_strand_id
1 'polypeptide(L)' 'GFVLAYVLEGTVVAKITGQPETTYTTGQMFYEPPGSTHEVSKNASATEPARLLAMIFAPKGATLTLPAQ' A
#
# COMPACT_ATOMS: atom_id res chain seq x y z
N GLY A 1 5.90 -7.87 -9.85
CA GLY A 1 4.44 -8.04 -9.96
C GLY A 1 3.78 -6.70 -9.77
N PHE A 2 2.50 -6.64 -9.43
CA PHE A 2 1.82 -5.44 -8.97
C PHE A 2 1.15 -5.70 -7.62
N VAL A 3 0.79 -4.64 -6.89
CA VAL A 3 0.07 -4.74 -5.63
C VAL A 3 -1.28 -4.03 -5.76
N LEU A 4 -2.32 -4.68 -5.25
CA LEU A 4 -3.59 -4.04 -4.97
C LEU A 4 -3.75 -3.99 -3.45
N ALA A 5 -3.83 -2.79 -2.90
CA ALA A 5 -4.00 -2.58 -1.46
C ALA A 5 -5.44 -2.15 -1.18
N TYR A 6 -6.04 -2.70 -0.12
CA TYR A 6 -7.41 -2.41 0.30
C TYR A 6 -7.46 -2.12 1.80
N VAL A 7 -8.10 -1.02 2.19
CA VAL A 7 -8.23 -0.63 3.61
C VAL A 7 -9.40 -1.40 4.23
N LEU A 8 -9.07 -2.34 5.11
CA LEU A 8 -10.04 -3.15 5.84
C LEU A 8 -10.62 -2.41 7.06
N GLU A 9 -9.83 -1.53 7.67
CA GLU A 9 -10.20 -0.81 8.90
C GLU A 9 -9.38 0.48 9.02
N GLY A 10 -9.98 1.53 9.59
CA GLY A 10 -9.31 2.79 9.88
C GLY A 10 -8.96 3.60 8.63
N THR A 11 -7.86 4.36 8.74
CA THR A 11 -7.37 5.28 7.70
C THR A 11 -5.87 5.12 7.51
N VAL A 12 -5.44 4.95 6.26
CA VAL A 12 -4.03 4.75 5.87
C VAL A 12 -3.60 5.90 4.97
N VAL A 13 -2.44 6.48 5.25
CA VAL A 13 -1.79 7.40 4.31
C VAL A 13 -0.74 6.62 3.54
N ALA A 14 -0.84 6.66 2.21
CA ALA A 14 0.08 5.98 1.31
C ALA A 14 0.67 6.94 0.28
N LYS A 15 1.92 6.70 -0.10
CA LYS A 15 2.58 7.39 -1.22
C LYS A 15 3.31 6.39 -2.08
N ILE A 16 2.92 6.33 -3.35
CA ILE A 16 3.56 5.49 -4.36
C ILE A 16 4.42 6.38 -5.25
N THR A 17 5.58 5.91 -5.69
CA THR A 17 6.48 6.69 -6.54
C THR A 17 5.77 7.29 -7.75
N GLY A 18 5.96 8.59 -7.95
CA GLY A 18 5.32 9.36 -9.03
C GLY A 18 3.86 9.73 -8.77
N GLN A 19 3.30 9.37 -7.61
CA GLN A 19 1.94 9.73 -7.20
C GLN A 19 1.97 10.62 -5.94
N PRO A 20 0.94 11.47 -5.74
CA PRO A 20 0.83 12.26 -4.52
C PRO A 20 0.59 11.38 -3.29
N GLU A 21 1.07 11.83 -2.14
CA GLU A 21 0.68 11.23 -0.84
C GLU A 21 -0.84 11.36 -0.69
N THR A 22 -1.52 10.23 -0.52
CA THR A 22 -2.98 10.14 -0.52
C THR A 22 -3.46 9.41 0.73
N THR A 23 -4.56 9.88 1.29
CA THR A 23 -5.21 9.26 2.45
C THR A 23 -6.35 8.37 1.97
N TYR A 24 -6.34 7.11 2.38
CA TYR A 24 -7.34 6.10 2.05
C TYR A 24 -8.10 5.68 3.31
N THR A 25 -9.42 5.65 3.23
CA THR A 25 -10.32 5.21 4.30
C THR A 25 -10.85 3.81 4.03
N THR A 26 -11.45 3.20 5.06
CA THR A 26 -12.04 1.85 4.98
C THR A 26 -12.92 1.70 3.73
N GLY A 27 -12.72 0.59 3.01
CA GLY A 27 -13.43 0.31 1.77
C GLY A 27 -12.73 0.79 0.50
N GLN A 28 -11.75 1.69 0.63
CA GLN A 28 -10.99 2.19 -0.52
C GLN A 28 -9.81 1.29 -0.86
N MET A 29 -9.36 1.39 -2.11
CA MET A 29 -8.22 0.66 -2.65
C MET A 29 -7.27 1.56 -3.43
N PHE A 30 -6.01 1.12 -3.53
CA PHE A 30 -5.02 1.73 -4.40
C PHE A 30 -4.14 0.69 -5.07
N TYR A 31 -3.56 1.08 -6.20
CA TYR A 31 -2.79 0.23 -7.08
C TYR A 31 -1.33 0.68 -7.12
N GLU A 32 -0.43 -0.28 -6.92
CA GLU A 32 1.02 -0.08 -7.03
C GLU A 32 1.51 -0.75 -8.31
N PRO A 33 1.95 0.03 -9.32
CA PRO A 33 2.42 -0.54 -10.57
C PRO A 33 3.72 -1.34 -10.39
N PRO A 34 4.03 -2.25 -11.34
CA PRO A 34 5.29 -2.97 -11.30
C PRO A 34 6.50 -2.03 -11.22
N GLY A 35 7.38 -2.28 -10.24
CA GLY A 35 8.61 -1.53 -10.04
C GLY A 35 8.44 -0.19 -9.30
N SER A 36 7.23 0.18 -8.85
CA SER A 36 7.07 1.34 -7.97
C SER A 36 7.57 1.08 -6.56
N THR A 37 8.06 2.12 -5.90
CA THR A 37 8.34 2.09 -4.46
C THR A 37 7.12 2.57 -3.69
N HIS A 38 6.75 1.83 -2.65
CA HIS A 38 5.80 2.26 -1.64
C HIS A 38 6.54 3.15 -0.64
N GLU A 39 6.59 4.46 -0.90
CA GLU A 39 7.43 5.43 -0.19
C GLU A 39 6.91 5.76 1.22
N VAL A 40 5.59 5.84 1.38
CA VAL A 40 4.95 6.12 2.67
C VAL A 40 3.87 5.10 2.90
N SER A 41 3.88 4.47 4.07
CA SER A 41 2.80 3.64 4.59
C SER A 41 2.65 3.95 6.08
N LYS A 42 1.62 4.69 6.46
CA LYS A 42 1.38 5.04 7.87
C LYS A 42 -0.10 4.99 8.22
N ASN A 43 -0.37 4.64 9.48
CA ASN A 43 -1.67 4.88 10.06
C ASN A 43 -1.88 6.40 10.16
N ALA A 44 -3.01 6.92 9.68
CA ALA A 44 -3.33 8.33 9.76
C ALA A 44 -3.69 8.76 11.21
N SER A 45 -4.11 7.81 12.04
CA SER A 45 -4.47 8.04 13.44
C SER A 45 -3.34 7.66 14.39
N ALA A 46 -3.18 8.46 15.46
CA ALA A 46 -2.28 8.15 16.57
C ALA A 46 -2.94 7.27 17.65
N THR A 47 -4.27 7.13 17.62
CA THR A 47 -5.06 6.49 18.69
C THR A 47 -5.95 5.36 18.19
N GLU A 48 -6.38 5.40 16.94
CA GLU A 48 -7.25 4.39 16.34
C GLU A 48 -6.45 3.41 15.47
N PRO A 49 -6.78 2.12 15.44
CA PRO A 49 -6.12 1.15 14.59
C PRO A 49 -6.43 1.36 13.11
N ALA A 50 -5.54 0.86 12.25
CA ALA A 50 -5.79 0.73 10.81
C ALA A 50 -5.33 -0.66 10.33
N ARG A 51 -6.06 -1.25 9.38
CA ARG A 51 -5.71 -2.54 8.77
C ARG A 51 -5.73 -2.43 7.26
N LEU A 52 -4.65 -2.87 6.64
CA LEU A 52 -4.46 -2.88 5.20
C LEU A 52 -4.27 -4.32 4.72
N LEU A 53 -5.01 -4.70 3.67
CA LEU A 53 -4.78 -5.95 2.94
C LEU A 53 -3.99 -5.64 1.68
N ALA A 54 -2.75 -6.09 1.61
CA ALA A 54 -1.92 -6.04 0.41
C ALA A 54 -2.05 -7.36 -0.35
N MET A 55 -2.58 -7.31 -1.57
CA MET A 55 -2.66 -8.45 -2.49
C MET A 55 -1.58 -8.31 -3.55
N ILE A 56 -0.63 -9.24 -3.56
CA ILE A 56 0.52 -9.21 -4.46
C ILE A 56 0.31 -10.22 -5.58
N PHE A 57 0.35 -9.75 -6.82
CA PHE A 57 0.20 -10.57 -8.02
C PHE A 57 1.56 -10.68 -8.72
N ALA A 58 2.15 -11.87 -8.71
CA ALA A 58 3.47 -12.11 -9.27
C ALA A 58 3.62 -13.54 -9.81
N PRO A 59 4.59 -13.79 -10.72
CA PRO A 59 4.95 -15.14 -11.12
C PRO A 59 5.39 -16.00 -9.93
N LYS A 60 5.17 -17.31 -10.04
CA LYS A 60 5.60 -18.28 -9.01
C LYS A 60 7.12 -18.18 -8.80
N GLY A 61 7.54 -18.11 -7.54
CA GLY A 61 8.95 -18.04 -7.16
C GLY A 61 9.58 -16.66 -7.26
N ALA A 62 8.82 -15.62 -7.61
CA ALA A 62 9.32 -14.24 -7.64
C ALA A 62 9.53 -13.69 -6.23
N THR A 63 10.58 -12.88 -6.04
CA THR A 63 10.71 -12.00 -4.88
C THR A 63 9.62 -10.93 -4.94
N LEU A 64 8.81 -10.83 -3.88
CA LEU A 64 7.59 -10.02 -3.89
C LEU A 64 7.84 -8.55 -3.56
N THR A 65 8.73 -8.26 -2.61
CA THR A 65 9.10 -6.91 -2.20
C THR A 65 10.59 -6.85 -1.89
N LEU A 66 11.15 -5.64 -2.03
CA LEU A 66 12.50 -5.30 -1.62
C LEU A 66 12.41 -4.01 -0.77
N PRO A 67 13.28 -3.81 0.21
CA PRO A 67 13.38 -2.52 0.88
C PRO A 67 13.64 -1.40 -0.13
N ALA A 68 13.09 -0.20 0.13
CA ALA A 68 13.50 1.00 -0.58
C ALA A 68 15.02 1.20 -0.43
N GLN A 69 15.68 1.66 -1.48
CA GLN A 69 17.09 2.05 -1.45
C GLN A 69 17.29 3.40 -0.76
#